data_AF-A0A7C3PWP5-F1
#
_entry.id   AF-A0A7C3PWP5-F1
#
_cell.length_a   1.000
_cell.length_b   1.000
_cell.length_c   1.000
_cell.angle_alpha   90.00
_cell.angle_beta   90.00
_cell.angle_gamma   90.00
#
_symmetry.space_group_name_H-M   'P 1'
#
loop_
_entity.id
_entity.type
_entity.pdbx_description
1 polymer ?
#
loop_
_entity_poly.entity_id
_entity_poly.type
_entity_poly.pdbx_seq_one_letter_code
_entity_poly.pdbx_strand_id
1 'polypeptide(L)' 'MRVLLLESNLFWSQRLRMGVHHLGAEPLLNQPDAEADVAIVNLAEVDPSTIGALKGRGCFVIGHAGHKEKELIER' A
#
# COMPACT_ATOMS: atom_id res chain seq x y z
N MET A 1 10.79 6.04 10.47
CA MET A 1 10.56 5.50 9.12
C MET A 1 9.07 5.57 8.83
N ARG A 2 8.67 6.20 7.72
CA ARG A 2 7.28 6.34 7.29
C ARG A 2 7.00 5.38 6.14
N VAL A 3 5.90 4.65 6.23
CA VAL A 3 5.49 3.67 5.22
C VAL A 3 4.14 4.08 4.66
N LEU A 4 4.11 4.48 3.39
CA LEU A 4 2.88 4.77 2.66
C LEU A 4 2.20 3.46 2.25
N LEU A 5 0.91 3.34 2.52
CA LEU A 5 0.08 2.21 2.14
C LEU A 5 -0.98 2.71 1.16
N LEU A 6 -0.86 2.28 -0.10
CA LEU A 6 -1.84 2.51 -1.16
C LEU A 6 -2.60 1.21 -1.41
N GLU A 7 -3.65 1.02 -0.60
CA GLU A 7 -4.51 -0.16 -0.56
C GLU A 7 -5.93 0.32 -0.22
N SER A 8 -6.92 -0.10 -1.00
CA SER A 8 -8.32 0.27 -0.76
C SER A 8 -9.10 -0.79 0.02
N ASN A 9 -8.68 -2.06 0.01
CA ASN A 9 -9.34 -3.11 0.78
C ASN A 9 -9.13 -2.85 2.28
N LEU A 10 -10.24 -2.70 3.01
CA LEU A 10 -10.24 -2.32 4.43
C LEU A 10 -9.51 -3.33 5.32
N PHE A 11 -9.72 -4.62 5.08
CA PHE A 11 -9.09 -5.69 5.86
C PHE A 11 -7.58 -5.71 5.66
N TRP A 12 -7.13 -5.64 4.40
CA TRP A 12 -5.70 -5.63 4.08
C TRP A 12 -5.02 -4.34 4.52
N SER A 13 -5.67 -3.19 4.35
CA SER A 13 -5.22 -1.91 4.89
C SER A 13 -5.00 -1.97 6.40
N GLN A 14 -5.93 -2.55 7.16
CA GLN A 14 -5.80 -2.68 8.61
C GLN A 14 -4.64 -3.62 8.98
N ARG A 15 -4.54 -4.78 8.31
CA ARG A 15 -3.46 -5.75 8.57
C ARG A 15 -2.09 -5.18 8.26
N LEU A 16 -1.93 -4.51 7.12
CA LEU A 16 -0.69 -3.85 6.73
C LEU A 16 -0.33 -2.74 7.72
N ARG A 17 -1.29 -1.87 8.06
CA ARG A 17 -1.10 -0.82 9.07
C ARG A 17 -0.61 -1.39 10.41
N MET A 18 -1.25 -2.45 10.89
CA MET A 18 -0.83 -3.11 12.13
C MET A 18 0.58 -3.68 12.00
N GLY A 19 0.89 -4.40 10.92
CA GLY A 19 2.22 -4.95 10.68
C GLY A 19 3.31 -3.88 10.68
N VAL A 20 3.10 -2.79 9.94
CA VAL A 20 4.01 -1.62 9.90
C VAL A 20 4.20 -1.03 11.29
N HIS A 21 3.12 -0.83 12.04
CA HIS A 21 3.20 -0.29 13.40
C HIS A 21 4.00 -1.21 14.35
N HIS A 22 3.78 -2.52 14.31
CA HIS A 22 4.52 -3.48 15.14
C HIS A 22 6.01 -3.54 14.82
N LEU A 23 6.40 -3.19 13.59
CA LEU A 23 7.79 -3.05 13.18
C LEU A 23 8.41 -1.70 13.59
N GLY A 24 7.68 -0.84 14.30
CA GLY A 24 8.16 0.46 14.78
C GLY A 24 8.14 1.57 13.72
N ALA A 25 7.41 1.38 12.62
CA ALA A 25 7.27 2.37 11.56
C ALA A 25 5.91 3.09 11.62
N GLU A 26 5.84 4.27 11.02
CA GLU A 26 4.62 5.09 10.94
C GLU A 26 3.87 4.80 9.63
N PRO A 27 2.68 4.16 9.68
CA PRO A 27 1.88 3.93 8.49
C PRO A 27 1.11 5.18 8.06
N LEU A 28 1.21 5.55 6.78
CA LEU A 28 0.41 6.60 6.13
C LEU A 28 -0.58 5.92 5.19
N LEU A 29 -1.88 6.08 5.41
CA LEU A 29 -2.92 5.43 4.60
C LEU A 29 -3.39 6.37 3.49
N ASN A 30 -3.38 5.89 2.24
CA ASN A 30 -4.06 6.51 1.10
C ASN A 30 -3.77 8.01 0.90
N GLN A 31 -2.51 8.39 1.14
CA GLN A 31 -1.99 9.75 0.94
C GLN A 31 -0.87 9.70 -0.12
N PRO A 32 -1.19 9.62 -1.43
CA PRO A 32 -0.21 9.39 -2.50
C PRO A 32 0.87 10.49 -2.60
N ASP A 33 0.58 11.67 -2.09
CA ASP A 33 1.49 12.82 -2.06
C ASP A 33 2.34 12.89 -0.78
N ALA A 34 2.08 12.04 0.21
CA ALA A 34 2.84 12.06 1.45
C ALA A 34 4.30 11.63 1.23
N GLU A 35 5.21 12.30 1.93
CA GLU A 35 6.61 11.91 2.00
C GLU A 35 6.77 10.64 2.86
N ALA A 36 7.30 9.59 2.24
CA ALA A 36 7.53 8.29 2.86
C ALA A 36 8.82 7.65 2.35
N ASP A 37 9.47 6.87 3.22
CA ASP A 37 10.70 6.14 2.90
C ASP A 37 10.38 4.90 2.03
N VAL A 38 9.24 4.27 2.31
CA VAL A 38 8.75 3.05 1.63
C VAL A 38 7.28 3.23 1.27
N ALA A 39 6.85 2.70 0.13
CA ALA A 39 5.45 2.60 -0.26
C ALA A 39 5.08 1.13 -0.54
N ILE A 40 4.03 0.62 0.11
CA ILE A 40 3.38 -0.65 -0.23
C ILE A 40 2.16 -0.33 -1.09
N VAL A 41 2.13 -0.88 -2.29
CA VAL A 41 1.20 -0.45 -3.33
C VAL A 41 0.46 -1.63 -3.95
N ASN A 42 -0.87 -1.55 -3.96
CA ASN A 42 -1.73 -2.46 -4.69
C ASN A 42 -1.65 -2.15 -6.19
N LEU A 43 -0.92 -2.99 -6.94
CA LEU A 43 -0.68 -2.79 -8.37
C LEU A 43 -1.94 -2.94 -9.23
N ALA A 44 -3.02 -3.51 -8.69
CA ALA A 44 -4.30 -3.61 -9.39
C ALA A 44 -5.13 -2.31 -9.31
N GLU A 45 -4.80 -1.42 -8.37
CA GLU A 45 -5.61 -0.24 -8.03
C GLU A 45 -4.87 1.08 -8.25
N VAL A 46 -3.55 1.05 -8.34
CA VAL A 46 -2.73 2.25 -8.55
C VAL A 46 -2.50 2.53 -10.04
N ASP A 47 -2.44 3.81 -10.41
CA ASP A 47 -1.96 4.20 -11.74
C ASP A 47 -0.43 4.02 -11.85
N PRO A 48 0.10 3.48 -12.96
CA PRO A 48 1.55 3.32 -13.15
C PRO A 48 2.37 4.61 -12.97
N SER A 49 1.80 5.78 -13.27
CA SER A 49 2.47 7.06 -13.06
C SER A 49 2.74 7.35 -11.58
N THR A 50 1.89 6.87 -10.67
CA THR A 50 2.09 6.98 -9.22
C THR A 50 3.38 6.27 -8.78
N ILE A 51 3.67 5.10 -9.36
CA ILE A 51 4.91 4.35 -9.09
C ILE A 51 6.13 5.16 -9.54
N GLY A 52 6.05 5.76 -10.73
CA GLY A 52 7.09 6.64 -11.25
C GLY A 52 7.33 7.85 -10.35
N ALA A 53 6.26 8.51 -9.90
CA ALA A 53 6.33 9.66 -9.00
C ALA A 53 6.90 9.30 -7.62
N LEU A 54 6.55 8.14 -7.06
CA LEU A 54 7.11 7.65 -5.80
C LEU A 54 8.62 7.38 -5.92
N LYS A 55 9.03 6.66 -6.98
CA LYS A 55 10.45 6.40 -7.24
C LYS A 55 11.24 7.68 -7.49
N GLY A 56 10.67 8.64 -8.21
CA GLY A 56 11.26 9.95 -8.46
C GLY A 56 11.52 10.77 -7.18
N ARG A 57 10.74 10.51 -6.12
CA ARG A 57 10.91 11.08 -4.78
C ARG A 57 11.89 10.30 -3.90
N GLY A 58 12.53 9.24 -4.42
CA GLY A 58 13.42 8.37 -3.66
C GLY A 58 12.70 7.35 -2.76
N CYS A 59 11.38 7.20 -2.91
CA CYS A 59 10.60 6.23 -2.14
C CYS A 59 10.82 4.81 -2.68
N PHE A 60 11.11 3.85 -1.79
CA PHE A 60 11.23 2.45 -2.16
C PHE A 60 9.85 1.81 -2.31
N VAL A 61 9.53 1.28 -3.50
CA VAL A 61 8.19 0.77 -3.81
C VAL A 61 8.15 -0.76 -3.72
N ILE A 62 7.25 -1.28 -2.89
CA ILE A 62 6.88 -2.69 -2.78
C ILE A 62 5.49 -2.86 -3.40
N GLY A 63 5.42 -3.46 -4.60
CA GLY A 63 4.16 -3.76 -5.26
C GLY A 63 3.60 -5.12 -4.85
N HIS A 64 2.30 -5.21 -4.55
CA HIS A 64 1.59 -6.49 -4.46
C HIS A 64 0.50 -6.57 -5.53
N ALA A 65 0.16 -7.78 -5.96
CA ALA A 65 -0.73 -8.02 -7.10
C ALA A 65 -2.23 -7.78 -6.80
N GLY A 66 -2.55 -7.12 -5.68
CA GLY A 66 -3.91 -7.05 -5.15
C GLY A 66 -4.42 -8.38 -4.60
N HIS A 67 -5.56 -8.33 -3.92
CA HIS A 67 -6.22 -9.49 -3.35
C HIS A 67 -7.39 -9.91 -4.22
N LYS A 68 -7.30 -11.09 -4.85
CA LYS A 68 -8.48 -11.77 -5.40
C LYS A 68 -9.22 -12.42 -4.24
N GLU A 69 -10.18 -11.72 -3.65
CA GLU A 69 -11.21 -12.41 -2.88
C GLU A 69 -11.98 -13.30 -3.87
N LYS A 70 -11.92 -14.61 -3.68
CA LYS A 70 -12.85 -15.50 -4.38
C LYS A 70 -14.22 -15.16 -3.82
N GLU A 71 -15.12 -14.65 -4.66
CA GLU A 71 -16.53 -14.65 -4.31
C GLU A 71 -16.92 -16.11 -4.07
N LEU A 72 -17.10 -16.48 -2.79
CA LEU A 72 -17.77 -17.72 -2.44
C LEU A 72 -19.24 -17.51 -2.78
N ILE A 73 -19.59 -17.71 -4.05
CA ILE A 73 -20.98 -17.94 -4.43
C ILE A 73 -21.33 -19.30 -3.84
N GLU A 74 -21.97 -19.29 -2.67
CA GLU A 74 -22.72 -20.45 -2.19
C GLU A 74 -23.83 -20.74 -3.20
N ARG A 75 -23.80 -21.95 -3.78
CA ARG A 75 -24.82 -22.46 -4.68
C ARG A 75 -25.98 -23.05 -3.91
#